data_AF-A0A538TAQ9-F1
#
_entry.id   AF-A0A538TAQ9-F1
#
_cell.length_a   1.000
_cell.length_b   1.000
_cell.length_c   1.000
_cell.angle_alpha   90.00
_cell.angle_beta   90.00
_cell.angle_gamma   90.00
#
_symmetry.space_group_name_H-M   'P 1'
#
loop_
_entity.id
_entity.type
_entity.pdbx_description
1 polymer ?
#
loop_
_entity_poly.entity_id
_entity_poly.type
_entity_poly.pdbx_seq_one_letter_code
_entity_poly.pdbx_strand_id
1 'polypeptide(L)'
;MRVTGNSSPFGSYARTRVLLALQLLGESYARELARMLGISLSGVQKALQSFERDGLIAGRAAGRTRLYRLNPRAFAHRELERYLDRLLESETELRGRAAALRRRPRRTGKPL
;
A
#
# COMPACT_ATOMS: atom_id res chain seq x y z
N MET A 1 9.35 -2.66 24.93
CA MET A 1 8.95 -3.85 24.16
C MET A 1 9.40 -3.65 22.72
N ARG A 2 10.50 -4.28 22.28
CA ARG A 2 10.92 -4.23 20.87
C ARG A 2 10.05 -5.22 20.11
N VAL A 3 9.16 -4.70 19.25
CA VAL A 3 8.35 -5.54 18.35
C VAL A 3 9.28 -6.01 17.25
N THR A 4 9.76 -7.25 17.34
CA THR A 4 10.57 -7.89 16.31
C THR A 4 9.70 -8.08 15.06
N GLY A 5 10.22 -7.63 13.92
CA GLY A 5 9.49 -7.47 12.67
C GLY A 5 8.90 -8.75 12.08
N ASN A 6 7.89 -8.55 11.22
CA ASN A 6 7.07 -9.53 10.50
C ASN A 6 5.76 -9.95 11.19
N SER A 7 4.99 -8.99 11.68
CA SER A 7 3.58 -9.25 11.99
C SER A 7 2.78 -9.50 10.70
N SER A 8 1.85 -10.46 10.73
CA SER A 8 0.96 -10.79 9.61
C SER A 8 -0.53 -10.70 9.96
N PRO A 9 -1.02 -9.59 10.55
CA PRO A 9 -2.39 -9.46 11.03
C PRO A 9 -3.45 -9.59 9.92
N PHE A 10 -3.07 -9.40 8.65
CA PHE A 10 -3.96 -9.53 7.50
C PHE A 10 -3.83 -10.88 6.78
N GLY A 11 -3.57 -11.95 7.55
CA GLY A 11 -3.57 -13.35 7.12
C GLY A 11 -2.22 -13.85 6.60
N SER A 12 -1.48 -13.05 5.84
CA SER A 12 -0.12 -13.42 5.43
C SER A 12 0.83 -12.23 5.43
N TYR A 13 2.13 -12.52 5.45
CA TYR A 13 3.17 -11.51 5.33
C TYR A 13 3.00 -10.68 4.04
N ALA A 14 2.77 -11.35 2.90
CA ALA A 14 2.56 -10.68 1.62
C ALA A 14 1.33 -9.75 1.65
N ARG A 15 0.20 -10.20 2.20
CA ARG A 15 -1.03 -9.40 2.32
C ARG A 15 -0.81 -8.17 3.19
N THR A 16 -0.17 -8.36 4.34
CA THR A 16 0.14 -7.27 5.27
C THR A 16 1.04 -6.23 4.59
N ARG A 17 2.12 -6.65 3.93
CA ARG A 17 3.02 -5.73 3.22
C ARG A 17 2.33 -4.97 2.09
N VAL A 18 1.36 -5.56 1.39
CA VAL A 18 0.58 -4.87 0.36
C VAL A 18 -0.24 -3.72 0.96
N LEU A 19 -0.89 -3.89 2.11
CA LEU A 19 -1.61 -2.80 2.79
C LEU A 19 -0.65 -1.72 3.30
N LEU A 20 0.45 -2.10 3.94
CA LEU A 20 1.45 -1.15 4.43
C LEU A 20 2.07 -0.33 3.28
N ALA A 21 2.31 -0.97 2.13
CA ALA A 21 2.75 -0.30 0.92
C ALA A 21 1.73 0.71 0.40
N LEU A 22 0.45 0.37 0.40
CA LEU A 22 -0.62 1.29 0.01
C LEU A 22 -0.75 2.47 0.99
N GLN A 23 -0.57 2.23 2.30
CA GLN A 23 -0.53 3.30 3.31
C GLN A 23 0.62 4.29 3.04
N LEU A 24 1.82 3.78 2.77
CA LEU A 24 3.00 4.63 2.49
C LEU A 24 2.90 5.40 1.18
N LEU A 25 2.38 4.76 0.13
CA LEU A 25 2.33 5.35 -1.22
C LEU A 25 1.07 6.19 -1.45
N GLY A 26 0.04 6.04 -0.61
CA GLY A 26 -1.31 6.59 -0.79
C GLY A 26 -2.10 5.91 -1.90
N GLU A 27 -1.49 5.74 -3.08
CA GLU A 27 -2.09 5.08 -4.24
C GLU A 27 -1.04 4.41 -5.13
N SER A 28 -1.27 3.15 -5.53
CA SER A 28 -0.34 2.38 -6.37
C SER A 28 -1.05 1.36 -7.26
N TYR A 29 -0.32 0.70 -8.16
CA TYR A 29 -0.81 -0.37 -9.03
C TYR A 29 -0.03 -1.66 -8.78
N ALA A 30 -0.65 -2.79 -9.12
CA ALA A 30 -0.14 -4.12 -8.77
C ALA A 30 1.32 -4.39 -9.17
N ARG A 31 1.76 -3.92 -10.35
CA ARG A 31 3.16 -4.10 -10.81
C ARG A 31 4.17 -3.24 -10.05
N GLU A 32 3.81 -2.05 -9.59
CA GLU A 32 4.70 -1.23 -8.75
C GLU A 32 4.84 -1.84 -7.36
N LEU A 33 3.72 -2.26 -6.76
CA LEU A 33 3.70 -2.98 -5.49
C LEU A 33 4.53 -4.28 -5.54
N ALA A 34 4.35 -5.09 -6.59
CA ALA A 34 5.11 -6.33 -6.78
C ALA A 34 6.63 -6.08 -6.82
N ARG A 35 7.06 -5.08 -7.61
CA ARG A 35 8.47 -4.71 -7.71
C ARG A 35 9.03 -4.16 -6.40
N MET A 36 8.31 -3.25 -5.73
CA MET A 36 8.75 -2.66 -4.46
C MET A 36 8.89 -3.72 -3.35
N LEU A 37 7.94 -4.65 -3.30
CA LEU A 37 7.85 -5.63 -2.22
C LEU A 37 8.67 -6.90 -2.50
N GLY A 38 9.09 -7.13 -3.75
CA GLY A 38 9.72 -8.40 -4.15
C GLY A 38 8.75 -9.59 -4.08
N ILE A 39 7.46 -9.34 -4.30
CA ILE A 39 6.38 -10.34 -4.26
C ILE A 39 5.92 -10.61 -5.69
N SER A 40 5.51 -11.84 -6.00
CA SER A 40 4.93 -12.17 -7.31
C SER A 40 3.72 -11.29 -7.65
N LEU A 41 3.59 -10.91 -8.92
CA LEU A 41 2.48 -10.08 -9.38
C LEU A 41 1.12 -10.73 -9.07
N SER A 42 1.02 -12.06 -9.26
CA SER A 42 -0.19 -12.82 -8.95
C SER A 42 -0.52 -12.80 -7.46
N GLY A 43 0.48 -12.88 -6.57
CA GLY A 43 0.29 -12.76 -5.13
C GLY A 43 -0.23 -11.39 -4.72
N VAL A 44 0.33 -10.32 -5.29
CA VAL A 44 -0.15 -8.95 -5.08
C VAL A 44 -1.58 -8.78 -5.60
N GLN A 45 -1.88 -9.28 -6.80
CA GLN A 45 -3.23 -9.19 -7.37
C GLN A 45 -4.27 -9.91 -6.52
N LYS A 46 -3.96 -11.12 -6.02
CA LYS A 46 -4.84 -11.86 -5.09
C LYS A 46 -5.08 -11.10 -3.80
N ALA A 47 -4.04 -10.49 -3.22
CA ALA A 47 -4.18 -9.67 -2.02
C ALA A 47 -5.08 -8.46 -2.26
N LEU A 48 -4.84 -7.70 -3.34
CA LEU A 48 -5.65 -6.54 -3.72
C LEU A 48 -7.12 -6.93 -3.96
N GLN A 49 -7.38 -8.00 -4.71
CA GLN A 49 -8.74 -8.48 -4.97
C GLN A 49 -9.48 -8.85 -3.68
N SER A 50 -8.80 -9.49 -2.73
CA SER A 50 -9.40 -9.81 -1.44
C SER A 50 -9.70 -8.54 -0.64
N PHE A 51 -8.73 -7.63 -0.50
CA PHE A 51 -8.95 -6.41 0.28
C PHE A 51 -10.03 -5.50 -0.32
N GLU A 52 -10.16 -5.50 -1.65
CA GLU A 52 -11.21 -4.76 -2.32
C GLU A 52 -12.59 -5.40 -2.08
N ARG A 53 -12.67 -6.74 -2.13
CA ARG A 53 -13.89 -7.48 -1.76
C ARG A 53 -14.30 -7.22 -0.31
N ASP A 54 -13.31 -7.14 0.59
CA ASP A 54 -13.50 -6.86 2.01
C ASP A 54 -13.74 -5.36 2.30
N GLY A 55 -13.72 -4.51 1.26
CA GLY A 55 -13.99 -3.07 1.36
C GLY A 55 -12.86 -2.23 1.99
N LEU A 56 -11.70 -2.82 2.29
CA LEU A 56 -10.56 -2.13 2.92
C LEU A 56 -9.84 -1.19 1.94
N ILE A 57 -9.82 -1.56 0.66
CA ILE A 57 -9.23 -0.75 -0.41
C ILE A 57 -10.26 -0.49 -1.51
N ALA A 58 -10.00 0.54 -2.30
CA ALA A 58 -10.79 0.85 -3.49
C ALA A 58 -9.88 0.92 -4.71
N GLY A 59 -10.29 0.26 -5.80
CA GLY A 59 -9.65 0.34 -7.09
C GLY A 59 -10.33 1.34 -8.03
N ARG A 60 -9.56 2.07 -8.83
CA ARG A 60 -10.06 2.91 -9.94
C ARG A 60 -9.26 2.66 -11.21
N ALA A 61 -9.91 2.83 -12.37
CA ALA A 61 -9.22 2.80 -13.65
C ALA A 61 -8.42 4.10 -13.87
N ALA A 62 -7.23 3.96 -14.46
CA ALA A 62 -6.36 5.04 -14.92
C ALA A 62 -5.74 4.61 -16.26
N GLY A 63 -6.48 4.85 -17.34
CA GLY A 63 -6.18 4.27 -18.65
C GLY A 63 -6.22 2.74 -18.60
N ARG A 64 -5.14 2.08 -19.02
CA ARG A 64 -5.00 0.61 -19.00
C ARG A 64 -4.56 0.06 -17.63
N THR A 65 -4.27 0.93 -16.67
CA THR A 65 -3.79 0.56 -15.35
C THR A 65 -4.90 0.71 -14.32
N ARG A 66 -4.96 -0.21 -13.35
CA ARG A 66 -5.85 -0.08 -12.18
C ARG A 66 -5.05 0.36 -10.97
N LEU A 67 -5.44 1.48 -10.40
CA LEU A 67 -4.84 2.06 -9.20
C LEU A 67 -5.67 1.69 -7.98
N TYR A 68 -5.00 1.44 -6.87
CA TYR A 68 -5.58 1.03 -5.59
C TYR A 68 -5.10 1.96 -4.49
N ARG A 69 -5.98 2.25 -3.54
CA ARG A 69 -5.73 3.03 -2.33
C ARG A 69 -6.55 2.47 -1.18
N LEU A 70 -6.21 2.82 0.07
CA LEU A 70 -7.14 2.58 1.18
C LEU A 70 -8.48 3.24 0.87
N ASN A 71 -9.57 2.54 1.19
CA ASN A 71 -10.91 3.00 0.92
C ASN A 71 -11.32 4.06 1.95
N PRO A 72 -11.42 5.35 1.58
CA PRO A 72 -11.79 6.40 2.52
C PRO A 72 -13.25 6.28 2.99
N ARG A 73 -14.06 5.45 2.32
CA ARG A 73 -15.47 5.18 2.66
C ARG A 73 -15.63 3.92 3.52
N ALA A 74 -14.54 3.22 3.86
CA ALA A 74 -14.62 2.08 4.77
C ALA A 74 -15.08 2.55 6.16
N PHE A 75 -15.95 1.76 6.80
CA PHE A 75 -16.54 2.10 8.10
C PHE A 75 -15.46 2.43 9.15
N ALA A 76 -14.40 1.62 9.23
CA ALA A 76 -13.29 1.77 10.17
C ALA A 76 -12.01 2.31 9.51
N HIS A 77 -12.15 3.23 8.55
CA HIS A 77 -11.01 3.75 7.78
C HIS A 77 -9.93 4.39 8.66
N ARG A 78 -10.33 5.25 9.61
CA ARG A 78 -9.40 6.00 10.48
C ARG A 78 -8.67 5.07 11.45
N GLU A 79 -9.34 4.05 11.94
CA GLU A 79 -8.79 3.03 12.83
C GLU A 79 -7.79 2.16 12.07
N LEU A 80 -8.14 1.77 10.83
CA LEU A 80 -7.24 1.01 9.96
C LEU A 80 -5.98 1.81 9.63
N GLU A 81 -6.09 3.07 9.21
CA GLU A 81 -4.93 3.93 8.93
C GLU A 81 -4.00 4.02 10.14
N ARG A 82 -4.55 4.32 11.33
CA ARG A 82 -3.78 4.43 12.57
C ARG A 82 -3.09 3.12 12.94
N TYR A 83 -3.76 2.00 12.74
CA TYR A 83 -3.19 0.68 12.99
C TYR A 83 -2.03 0.39 12.02
N LEU A 84 -2.20 0.68 10.73
CA LEU A 84 -1.16 0.51 9.72
C LEU A 84 0.04 1.44 9.99
N ASP A 85 -0.20 2.69 10.40
CA ASP A 85 0.87 3.62 10.80
C ASP A 85 1.68 3.08 11.98
N ARG A 86 1.00 2.49 12.97
CA ARG A 86 1.67 1.86 14.11
C ARG A 86 2.51 0.66 13.70
N LEU A 87 2.02 -0.17 12.78
CA LEU A 87 2.81 -1.28 12.23
C LEU A 87 4.04 -0.77 11.47
N LEU A 88 3.85 0.31 10.68
CA LEU A 88 4.92 0.93 9.90
C LEU A 88 6.06 1.43 10.79
N GLU A 89 5.82 1.79 12.06
CA GLU A 89 6.87 2.23 13.00
C GLU A 89 8.06 1.26 13.06
N SER A 90 7.79 -0.04 12.95
CA SER A 90 8.80 -1.10 12.94
C SER A 90 9.39 -1.43 11.55
N GLU A 91 8.86 -0.85 10.47
CA GLU A 91 9.15 -1.23 9.08
C GLU A 91 10.07 -0.20 8.37
N THR A 92 11.25 0.05 8.93
CA THR A 92 12.23 1.02 8.39
C THR A 92 12.63 0.74 6.93
N GLU A 93 12.88 -0.53 6.60
CA GLU A 93 13.22 -0.96 5.23
C GLU A 93 12.09 -0.66 4.24
N LEU A 94 10.84 -0.88 4.62
CA LEU A 94 9.69 -0.60 3.75
C LEU A 94 9.57 0.88 3.46
N ARG A 95 9.72 1.71 4.51
CA ARG A 95 9.72 3.16 4.39
C ARG A 95 10.84 3.65 3.48
N GLY A 96 12.04 3.08 3.61
CA GLY A 96 13.17 3.38 2.73
C GLY A 96 12.87 3.08 1.26
N ARG A 97 12.34 1.88 0.96
CA ARG A 97 11.94 1.49 -0.40
C ARG A 97 10.85 2.41 -0.97
N ALA A 98 9.84 2.74 -0.18
CA ALA A 98 8.77 3.65 -0.60
C ALA A 98 9.30 5.07 -0.86
N ALA A 99 10.21 5.58 -0.01
CA ALA A 99 10.84 6.88 -0.20
C ALA A 99 11.73 6.93 -1.46
N ALA A 100 12.42 5.84 -1.78
CA ALA A 100 13.25 5.71 -2.97
C ALA A 100 12.43 5.71 -4.28
N LEU A 101 11.16 5.25 -4.24
CA LEU A 101 10.26 5.27 -5.40
C LEU A 101 9.78 6.66 -5.81
N ARG A 102 10.20 7.73 -5.11
CA ARG A 102 9.75 9.12 -5.27
C ARG A 102 9.24 9.45 -6.68
N ARG A 103 7.91 9.47 -6.79
CA ARG A 103 7.17 10.12 -7.87
C ARG A 103 7.40 11.63 -7.71
N ARG A 104 8.35 12.21 -8.43
CA ARG A 104 8.44 13.68 -8.52
C ARG A 104 7.05 14.18 -8.96
N PRO A 105 6.36 15.03 -8.19
CA PRO A 105 5.21 15.74 -8.72
C PRO A 105 5.74 16.52 -9.93
N ARG A 106 5.28 16.23 -11.15
CA ARG A 106 5.29 17.28 -12.17
C ARG A 106 4.34 18.32 -11.62
N ARG A 107 4.88 19.35 -10.96
CA ARG A 107 4.13 20.54 -10.62
C ARG A 107 3.77 21.18 -11.97
N THR A 108 2.63 20.81 -12.54
CA THR A 108 2.02 21.53 -13.65
C THR A 108 1.78 22.95 -13.14
N GLY A 109 2.49 23.93 -13.69
CA GLY A 109 2.36 25.35 -13.32
C GLY A 109 3.59 26.04 -12.71
N LYS A 110 4.82 25.74 -13.14
CA LYS A 110 5.91 26.74 -12.99
C LYS A 110 5.90 27.67 -14.21
N PRO A 111 5.82 29.00 -14.04
CA PRO A 111 6.18 29.94 -15.11
C PRO A 111 7.69 29.83 -15.37
N LEU A 112 8.07 30.06 -16.64
CA LEU A 112 9.46 30.12 -17.11
C LEU A 112 10.24 31.23 -16.39
#